data_AF-A0A0Q9C1N1-F1
#
_entry.id   AF-A0A0Q9C1N1-F1
#
_cell.length_a   1.000
_cell.length_b   1.000
_cell.length_c   1.000
_cell.angle_alpha   90.00
_cell.angle_beta   90.00
_cell.angle_gamma   90.00
#
_symmetry.space_group_name_H-M   'P 1'
#
loop_
_entity.id
_entity.type
_entity.pdbx_description
1 polymer ?
#
loop_
_entity_poly.entity_id
_entity_poly.type
_entity_poly.pdbx_seq_one_letter_code
_entity_poly.pdbx_strand_id
1 'polypeptide(L)'
;MAGEWTIRELARKAGVSRKSVWAWIDAQGWARPVSGPWILDGERARLVLERFEQTAPLRTPREPVPCSIEGCERTRAGLQDMCKMHYQRRLRTGRTERSSGGDWQTAKTHCPAGHEYRPENIYRFPSDVGTRRRCRTCRIAQSSVSKKPS
;
A
#
# COMPACT_ATOMS: atom_id res chain seq x y z
N MET A 1 37.60 11.38 -18.31
CA MET A 1 36.76 10.26 -17.84
C MET A 1 35.36 10.46 -18.37
N ALA A 2 35.09 10.06 -19.62
CA ALA A 2 33.76 10.10 -20.21
C ALA A 2 32.98 8.88 -19.71
N GLY A 3 32.33 9.00 -18.56
CA GLY A 3 31.44 7.96 -18.04
C GLY A 3 30.04 8.15 -18.63
N GLU A 4 29.44 7.07 -19.10
CA GLU A 4 28.01 7.01 -19.39
C GLU A 4 27.25 6.78 -18.08
N TRP A 5 26.29 7.65 -17.75
CA TRP A 5 25.54 7.59 -16.50
C TRP A 5 24.05 7.42 -16.74
N THR A 6 23.45 6.44 -16.07
CA THR A 6 21.99 6.35 -15.98
C THR A 6 21.47 7.20 -14.82
N ILE A 7 20.21 7.66 -14.92
CA ILE A 7 19.53 8.36 -13.81
C ILE A 7 19.50 7.50 -12.53
N ARG A 8 19.42 6.17 -12.66
CA ARG A 8 19.40 5.27 -11.51
C ARG A 8 20.74 5.28 -10.76
N GLU A 9 21.84 5.31 -11.49
CA GLU A 9 23.18 5.38 -10.90
C GLU A 9 23.44 6.75 -10.26
N LEU A 10 23.04 7.83 -10.92
CA LEU A 10 23.13 9.18 -10.38
C LEU A 10 22.34 9.31 -9.07
N ALA A 11 21.09 8.83 -9.05
CA ALA A 11 20.25 8.84 -7.86
C ALA A 11 20.87 8.06 -6.70
N ARG A 12 21.42 6.86 -6.99
CA ARG A 12 22.12 6.05 -5.99
C ARG A 12 23.34 6.76 -5.44
N LYS A 13 24.18 7.33 -6.33
CA LYS A 13 25.42 8.00 -5.95
C LYS A 13 25.18 9.28 -5.14
N ALA A 14 24.15 10.05 -5.50
CA ALA A 14 23.75 11.26 -4.77
C ALA A 14 22.91 10.98 -3.52
N GLY A 15 22.55 9.72 -3.21
CA GLY A 15 21.72 9.38 -2.06
C GLY A 15 20.30 9.95 -2.13
N VAL A 16 19.73 10.09 -3.33
CA VAL A 16 18.40 10.69 -3.56
C VAL A 16 17.45 9.76 -4.31
N SER A 17 16.18 10.11 -4.31
CA SER A 17 15.19 9.41 -5.14
C SER A 17 15.44 9.66 -6.62
N ARG A 18 15.17 8.67 -7.47
CA ARG A 18 15.20 8.84 -8.94
C ARG A 18 14.29 9.99 -9.40
N LYS A 19 13.14 10.15 -8.74
CA LYS A 19 12.17 11.21 -9.06
C LYS A 19 12.77 12.60 -8.83
N SER A 20 13.60 12.77 -7.80
CA SER A 20 14.29 14.04 -7.53
C SER A 20 15.27 14.38 -8.65
N VAL A 21 16.07 13.40 -9.09
CA VAL A 21 16.99 13.57 -10.22
C VAL A 21 16.24 13.91 -11.49
N TRP A 22 15.18 13.16 -11.81
CA TRP A 22 14.31 13.43 -12.95
C TRP A 22 13.74 14.86 -12.93
N ALA A 23 13.13 15.27 -11.83
CA ALA A 23 12.52 16.58 -11.70
C ALA A 23 13.54 17.72 -11.90
N TRP A 24 14.77 17.54 -11.41
CA TRP A 24 15.81 18.54 -11.60
C TRP A 24 16.30 18.60 -13.05
N ILE A 25 16.55 17.44 -13.69
CA ILE A 25 16.99 17.37 -15.09
C ILE A 25 15.92 17.95 -16.02
N ASP A 26 14.65 17.61 -15.80
CA ASP A 26 13.51 18.14 -16.56
C ASP A 26 13.47 19.67 -16.48
N ALA A 27 13.72 20.24 -15.30
CA ALA A 27 13.83 21.69 -15.11
C ALA A 27 15.05 22.32 -15.80
N GLN A 28 16.08 21.54 -16.19
CA GLN A 28 17.19 22.04 -17.00
C GLN A 28 16.86 22.08 -18.50
N GLY A 29 15.69 21.56 -18.91
CA GLY A 29 15.28 21.50 -20.32
C GLY A 29 16.15 20.56 -21.16
N TRP A 30 16.82 19.59 -20.54
CA TRP A 30 17.68 18.65 -21.27
C TRP A 30 16.83 17.71 -22.12
N ALA A 31 17.14 17.66 -23.42
CA ALA A 31 16.41 16.83 -24.36
C ALA A 31 16.47 15.35 -23.95
N ARG A 32 15.28 14.75 -23.82
CA ARG A 32 15.15 13.32 -23.60
C ARG A 32 15.33 12.59 -24.94
N PRO A 33 16.08 11.48 -24.98
CA PRO A 33 16.18 10.69 -26.20
C PRO A 33 14.82 10.12 -26.59
N VAL A 34 14.54 10.12 -27.89
CA VAL A 34 13.27 9.64 -28.48
C VAL A 34 13.11 8.13 -28.27
N SER A 35 14.22 7.39 -28.27
CA SER A 35 14.26 5.96 -28.03
C SER A 35 15.50 5.57 -27.22
N GLY A 36 15.42 4.40 -26.57
CA GLY A 36 16.52 3.87 -25.78
C GLY A 36 16.65 4.47 -24.36
N PRO A 37 17.67 4.02 -23.61
CA PRO A 37 17.92 4.48 -22.25
C PRO A 37 18.44 5.93 -22.26
N TRP A 38 18.01 6.73 -21.29
CA TRP A 38 18.55 8.07 -21.12
C TRP A 38 19.91 8.00 -20.43
N ILE A 39 20.96 8.15 -21.23
CA ILE A 39 22.35 8.18 -20.80
C ILE A 39 22.82 9.63 -20.77
N LEU A 40 23.42 10.03 -19.65
CA LEU A 40 24.07 11.32 -19.48
C LEU A 40 25.57 11.13 -19.63
N ASP A 41 26.21 12.05 -20.34
CA ASP A 41 27.67 12.16 -20.38
C ASP A 41 28.24 12.53 -19.01
N GLY A 42 29.57 12.43 -18.88
CA GLY A 42 30.28 12.69 -17.64
C GLY A 42 30.13 14.12 -17.11
N GLU A 43 29.94 15.11 -17.98
CA GLU A 43 29.79 16.51 -17.58
C GLU A 43 28.41 16.75 -16.98
N ARG A 44 27.35 16.32 -17.67
CA ARG A 44 25.98 16.37 -17.17
C ARG A 44 25.81 15.57 -15.89
N ALA A 45 26.44 14.40 -15.80
CA ALA A 45 26.49 13.62 -14.57
C ALA A 45 27.12 14.39 -13.41
N ARG A 46 28.23 15.10 -13.64
CA ARG A 46 28.88 15.94 -12.62
C ARG A 46 27.94 17.03 -12.12
N LEU A 47 27.25 17.75 -13.02
CA LEU A 47 26.31 18.81 -12.65
C LEU A 47 25.15 18.28 -11.77
N VAL A 48 24.61 17.10 -12.11
CA VAL A 48 23.58 16.44 -11.30
C VAL A 48 24.11 16.17 -9.88
N LEU A 49 25.28 15.54 -9.77
CA LEU A 49 25.84 15.14 -8.47
C LEU A 49 26.16 16.36 -7.62
N GLU A 50 26.82 17.37 -8.19
CA GLU A 50 27.17 18.62 -7.51
C GLU A 50 25.94 19.35 -6.98
N ARG A 51 24.87 19.45 -7.78
CA ARG A 51 23.60 20.02 -7.35
C ARG A 51 23.03 19.31 -6.12
N PHE A 52 23.04 17.98 -6.12
CA PHE A 52 22.53 17.20 -5.00
C PHE A 52 23.50 17.18 -3.81
N GLU A 53 24.78 17.43 -3.99
CA GLU A 53 25.69 17.65 -2.87
C GLU A 53 25.39 18.98 -2.18
N GLN A 54 25.30 20.07 -2.95
CA GLN A 54 25.01 21.41 -2.44
C GLN A 54 23.66 21.50 -1.71
N THR A 55 22.67 20.71 -2.12
CA THR A 55 21.34 20.68 -1.47
C THR A 55 21.19 19.60 -0.40
N ALA A 56 22.21 18.78 -0.15
CA ALA A 56 22.16 17.76 0.89
C ALA A 56 21.95 18.38 2.29
N PRO A 57 22.61 19.48 2.68
CA PRO A 57 22.42 20.07 4.01
C PRO A 57 21.00 20.58 4.27
N LEU A 58 20.28 21.00 3.21
CA LEU A 58 18.90 21.48 3.32
C LEU A 58 17.89 20.35 3.49
N ARG A 59 18.28 19.10 3.21
CA ARG A 59 17.42 17.93 3.32
C ARG A 59 17.54 17.31 4.71
N THR A 60 17.03 18.01 5.71
CA THR A 60 16.87 17.43 7.04
C THR A 60 15.78 16.36 7.00
N PRO A 61 16.06 15.11 7.40
CA PRO A 61 15.01 14.12 7.61
C PRO A 61 13.99 14.69 8.59
N ARG A 62 12.71 14.64 8.22
CA ARG A 62 11.65 14.97 9.19
C ARG A 62 11.58 13.85 10.21
N GLU A 63 11.59 14.22 11.49
CA GLU A 63 11.39 13.27 12.57
C GLU A 63 10.05 12.54 12.38
N PRO A 64 9.99 11.21 12.59
CA PRO A 64 8.74 10.48 12.46
C PRO A 64 7.80 10.85 13.60
N VAL A 65 6.76 11.63 13.30
CA VAL A 65 5.74 11.99 14.29
C VAL A 65 4.67 10.88 14.33
N PRO A 66 4.25 10.42 15.52
CA PRO A 66 3.23 9.37 15.66
C PRO A 66 1.86 9.83 15.15
N CYS A 67 0.98 8.86 14.87
CA CYS A 67 -0.41 9.09 14.50
C CYS A 67 -1.20 9.61 15.71
N SER A 68 -2.12 10.56 15.47
CA SER A 68 -3.04 11.08 16.49
C SER A 68 -4.11 10.11 16.99
N ILE A 69 -4.21 8.90 16.42
CA ILE A 69 -5.27 7.95 16.77
C ILE A 69 -4.78 7.05 17.89
N GLU A 70 -5.51 7.03 19.01
CA GLU A 70 -5.20 6.20 20.17
C GLU A 70 -5.01 4.72 19.77
N GLY A 71 -3.98 4.09 20.34
CA GLY A 71 -3.61 2.71 20.02
C GLY A 71 -3.00 2.51 18.63
N CYS A 72 -2.59 3.57 17.91
CA CYS A 72 -1.92 3.45 16.62
C CYS A 72 -0.47 3.99 16.67
N GLU A 73 0.49 3.08 16.54
CA GLU A 73 1.94 3.40 16.57
C GLU A 73 2.51 3.79 15.20
N ARG A 74 1.66 3.92 14.17
CA ARG A 74 2.12 4.31 12.82
C ARG A 74 2.50 5.79 12.80
N THR A 75 3.40 6.16 11.90
CA THR A 75 3.79 7.56 11.69
C THR A 75 2.76 8.32 10.85
N ARG A 76 2.55 9.60 11.16
CA ARG A 76 1.65 10.48 10.40
C ARG A 76 2.23 10.82 9.02
N ALA A 77 1.36 11.01 8.03
CA ALA A 77 1.78 11.27 6.66
C ALA A 77 1.72 12.76 6.32
N GLY A 78 2.89 13.39 6.12
CA GLY A 78 2.97 14.77 5.66
C GLY A 78 2.46 15.78 6.69
N LEU A 79 1.51 16.64 6.29
CA LEU A 79 0.88 17.64 7.17
C LEU A 79 -0.38 17.12 7.88
N GLN A 80 -0.78 15.87 7.64
CA GLN A 80 -1.92 15.30 8.32
C GLN A 80 -1.57 14.98 9.79
N ASP A 81 -2.58 15.01 10.65
CA ASP A 81 -2.53 14.62 12.07
C ASP A 81 -2.47 13.09 12.25
N MET A 82 -2.83 12.34 11.21
CA MET A 82 -2.94 10.88 11.25
C MET A 82 -2.09 10.17 10.19
N CYS A 83 -1.90 8.86 10.38
CA CYS A 83 -1.24 7.99 9.40
C CYS A 83 -2.05 7.90 8.09
N LYS A 84 -1.36 7.57 6.99
CA LYS A 84 -1.96 7.42 5.66
C LYS A 84 -3.17 6.47 5.66
N MET A 85 -3.11 5.40 6.46
CA MET A 85 -4.20 4.42 6.56
C MET A 85 -5.47 5.02 7.18
N HIS A 86 -5.35 5.79 8.26
CA HIS A 86 -6.49 6.46 8.89
C HIS A 86 -7.03 7.60 8.03
N TYR A 87 -6.14 8.37 7.39
CA TYR A 87 -6.56 9.39 6.44
C TYR A 87 -7.40 8.81 5.29
N GLN A 88 -6.90 7.75 4.63
CA GLN A 88 -7.62 7.09 3.54
C GLN A 88 -8.94 6.47 4.01
N ARG A 89 -8.98 5.93 5.23
CA ARG A 89 -10.22 5.38 5.80
C ARG A 89 -11.26 6.46 6.06
N ARG A 90 -10.84 7.59 6.64
CA ARG A 90 -11.70 8.75 6.90
C ARG A 90 -12.29 9.28 5.60
N LEU A 91 -11.49 9.41 4.54
CA LEU A 91 -11.98 9.82 3.23
C LEU A 91 -13.05 8.89 2.66
N ARG A 92 -12.91 7.57 2.86
CA ARG A 92 -13.85 6.58 2.31
C ARG A 92 -15.14 6.41 3.14
N THR A 93 -15.04 6.55 4.46
CA THR A 93 -16.12 6.11 5.38
C THR A 93 -16.53 7.15 6.42
N GLY A 94 -15.87 8.31 6.46
CA GLY A 94 -16.05 9.32 7.50
C GLY A 94 -15.45 8.96 8.86
N ARG A 95 -14.94 7.73 9.05
CA ARG A 95 -14.43 7.23 10.34
C ARG A 95 -12.96 6.82 10.25
N THR A 96 -12.23 6.98 11.36
CA THR A 96 -10.83 6.56 11.52
C THR A 96 -10.71 5.15 12.10
N GLU A 97 -11.69 4.73 12.88
CA GLU A 97 -11.76 3.41 13.49
C GLU A 97 -11.93 2.28 12.47
N ARG A 98 -11.47 1.09 12.84
CA ARG A 98 -11.68 -0.10 12.03
C ARG A 98 -13.13 -0.56 12.13
N SER A 99 -13.90 -0.39 11.06
CA SER A 99 -15.16 -1.10 10.92
C SER A 99 -14.90 -2.60 11.07
N SER A 100 -15.56 -3.24 12.03
CA SER A 100 -15.65 -4.68 12.21
C SER A 100 -16.24 -5.27 10.93
N GLY A 101 -15.35 -5.72 10.04
CA GLY A 101 -15.73 -6.35 8.77
C GLY A 101 -16.43 -7.70 8.93
N GLY A 102 -16.89 -8.05 10.14
CA GLY A 102 -17.68 -9.23 10.52
C GLY A 102 -19.14 -8.91 10.86
N ASP A 103 -19.48 -7.63 11.10
CA ASP A 103 -20.83 -7.26 11.53
C ASP A 103 -21.83 -7.42 10.39
N TRP A 104 -21.43 -7.06 9.17
CA TRP A 104 -22.28 -7.23 7.99
C TRP A 104 -22.56 -8.71 7.69
N GLN A 105 -21.64 -9.63 7.99
CA GLN A 105 -21.88 -11.08 7.87
C GLN A 105 -22.75 -11.61 9.01
N THR A 106 -22.68 -11.02 10.20
CA THR A 106 -23.54 -11.34 11.35
C THR A 106 -24.96 -10.78 11.18
N ALA A 107 -25.12 -9.67 10.48
CA ALA A 107 -26.42 -9.08 10.16
C ALA A 107 -27.24 -9.90 9.14
N LYS A 108 -26.58 -10.73 8.31
CA LYS A 108 -27.28 -11.54 7.31
C LYS A 108 -28.23 -12.55 7.98
N THR A 109 -29.49 -12.56 7.59
CA THR A 109 -30.43 -13.60 8.02
C THR A 109 -30.35 -14.86 7.15
N HIS A 110 -29.75 -14.74 5.95
CA HIS A 110 -29.67 -15.82 4.96
C HIS A 110 -28.27 -15.94 4.36
N CYS A 111 -27.90 -17.14 3.95
CA CYS A 111 -26.65 -17.39 3.22
C CYS A 111 -26.77 -16.97 1.74
N PRO A 112 -25.66 -16.88 0.97
CA PRO A 112 -25.71 -16.50 -0.45
C PRO A 112 -26.57 -17.43 -1.33
N ALA A 113 -26.81 -18.66 -0.90
CA ALA A 113 -27.69 -19.62 -1.57
C ALA A 113 -29.15 -19.55 -1.07
N GLY A 114 -29.50 -18.55 -0.25
CA GLY A 114 -30.86 -18.32 0.24
C GLY A 114 -31.27 -19.14 1.47
N HIS A 115 -30.41 -20.00 2.02
CA HIS A 115 -30.75 -20.76 3.22
C HIS A 115 -30.73 -19.87 4.48
N GLU A 116 -31.76 -19.98 5.30
CA GLU A 116 -31.90 -19.22 6.54
C GLU A 116 -30.85 -19.63 7.60
N TYR A 117 -30.26 -18.65 8.27
CA TYR A 117 -29.32 -18.85 9.37
C TYR A 117 -30.04 -19.06 10.71
N ARG A 118 -30.79 -20.17 10.82
CA ARG A 118 -31.30 -20.67 12.11
C ARG A 118 -30.20 -21.40 12.89
N PRO A 119 -30.28 -21.54 14.24
CA PRO A 119 -29.28 -22.27 15.02
C PRO A 119 -28.95 -23.66 14.47
N GLU A 120 -29.94 -24.35 13.89
CA GLU A 120 -29.82 -25.69 13.32
C GLU A 120 -29.08 -25.69 11.97
N ASN A 121 -29.14 -24.58 11.22
CA ASN A 121 -28.48 -24.42 9.93
C ASN A 121 -27.17 -23.61 10.01
N ILE A 122 -26.79 -23.20 11.22
CA ILE A 122 -25.50 -22.58 11.51
C ILE A 122 -24.48 -23.67 11.85
N TYR A 123 -23.38 -23.68 11.12
CA TYR A 123 -22.21 -24.48 11.43
C TYR A 123 -21.05 -23.57 11.84
N ARG A 124 -20.42 -23.88 12.98
CA ARG A 124 -19.22 -23.22 13.52
C ARG A 124 -18.12 -24.27 13.68
N PHE A 125 -16.90 -23.98 13.22
CA PHE A 125 -15.77 -24.88 13.42
C PHE A 125 -15.23 -24.73 14.84
N PRO A 126 -14.84 -25.83 15.52
CA PRO A 126 -14.21 -25.74 16.84
C PRO A 126 -12.91 -24.92 16.86
N SER A 127 -12.23 -24.81 15.72
CA SER A 127 -10.99 -24.03 15.55
C SER A 127 -11.21 -22.54 15.22
N ASP A 128 -12.44 -22.13 14.87
CA ASP A 128 -12.76 -20.73 14.58
C ASP A 128 -13.10 -20.00 15.88
N VAL A 129 -12.13 -19.29 16.45
CA VAL A 129 -12.31 -18.41 17.63
C VAL A 129 -13.07 -17.10 17.28
N GLY A 130 -13.98 -17.15 16.29
CA GLY A 130 -14.58 -15.94 15.71
C GLY A 130 -16.05 -16.07 15.27
N THR A 131 -16.62 -14.95 14.80
CA THR A 131 -18.03 -14.80 14.39
C THR A 131 -18.38 -15.42 13.03
N ARG A 132 -17.48 -16.19 12.41
CA ARG A 132 -17.67 -16.75 11.08
C ARG A 132 -18.58 -17.98 11.13
N ARG A 133 -19.87 -17.80 10.84
CA ARG A 133 -20.83 -18.90 10.62
C ARG A 133 -20.81 -19.38 9.16
N ARG A 134 -20.94 -20.69 8.96
CA ARG A 134 -21.20 -21.33 7.66
C ARG A 134 -22.62 -21.88 7.63
N CYS A 135 -23.19 -22.01 6.43
CA CYS A 135 -24.47 -22.69 6.26
C CYS A 135 -24.24 -24.21 6.27
N ARG A 136 -24.94 -24.91 7.16
CA ARG A 136 -24.86 -26.37 7.29
C ARG A 136 -25.41 -27.07 6.05
N THR A 137 -26.53 -26.60 5.50
CA THR A 137 -27.10 -27.12 4.24
C THR A 137 -26.11 -27.04 3.08
N CYS A 138 -25.47 -25.88 2.87
CA CYS A 138 -24.45 -25.73 1.82
C CYS A 138 -23.26 -26.67 2.03
N ARG A 139 -22.84 -26.90 3.28
CA ARG A 139 -21.73 -27.81 3.57
C ARG A 139 -22.08 -29.26 3.25
N ILE A 140 -23.28 -29.70 3.60
CA ILE A 140 -23.77 -31.05 3.30
C ILE A 140 -23.79 -31.25 1.78
N ALA A 141 -24.39 -30.32 1.04
CA ALA A 141 -24.44 -30.36 -0.43
C ALA A 141 -23.05 -30.43 -1.08
N GLN A 142 -22.06 -29.70 -0.56
CA GLN A 142 -20.67 -29.79 -1.04
C GLN A 142 -20.04 -31.16 -0.75
N SER A 143 -20.27 -31.71 0.44
CA SER A 143 -19.71 -33.02 0.82
C SER A 143 -20.30 -34.18 0.00
N SER A 144 -21.57 -34.08 -0.41
CA SER A 144 -22.20 -35.07 -1.30
C SER A 144 -21.67 -34.97 -2.73
N VAL A 145 -21.28 -33.78 -3.20
CA VAL A 145 -20.69 -33.59 -4.53
C VAL A 145 -19.24 -34.11 -4.60
N SER A 146 -18.49 -34.04 -3.50
CA SER A 146 -17.09 -34.53 -3.46
C SER A 146 -16.95 -36.05 -3.32
N LYS A 147 -18.00 -36.78 -2.93
CA LYS A 147 -18.04 -38.24 -2.98
C LYS A 147 -18.36 -38.68 -4.43
N LYS A 148 -17.34 -38.82 -5.28
CA LYS A 148 -17.49 -39.60 -6.51
C LYS A 148 -17.81 -41.05 -6.13
N PRO A 149 -18.79 -41.73 -6.75
CA PRO A 149 -18.91 -43.17 -6.62
C PRO A 149 -17.67 -43.82 -7.24
N SER A 150 -17.08 -44.79 -6.51
CA SER A 150 -16.10 -45.74 -7.07
C SER A 150 -16.81 -46.80 -7.90
#